data_AF-A0A7X9ALE1-F1
#
_entry.id   AF-A0A7X9ALE1-F1
#
_cell.length_a   1.000
_cell.length_b   1.000
_cell.length_c   1.000
_cell.angle_alpha   90.00
_cell.angle_beta   90.00
_cell.angle_gamma   90.00
#
_symmetry.space_group_name_H-M   'P 1'
#
loop_
_entity.id
_entity.type
_entity.pdbx_description
1 polymer ?
#
loop_
_entity_poly.entity_id
_entity_poly.type
_entity_poly.pdbx_seq_one_letter_code
_entity_poly.pdbx_strand_id
1 'polypeptide(L)'
;MSLRKKTALLVFVTVLTVFALCNQTYIAKLLDKSIAVLSGYGSTGQEVRNIQSRLKEWGYYQGEVDGVYGYLTYSAVRDFQAKHGLTVDGIAGPETLAAIGLPTGQPAGGGGGGTSGDSRDLNLLARLIHGEARGEPYVGQVAVGAVVLNRVRDSRFPNTIAGVIYQPGAFDVVDDGQINLEPNATAIKAARDALNGWDPTYGCVYYYNPATATSSWIWSRRIVLKIGKHNFAT
;
A
#
# COMPACT_ATOMS: atom_id res chain seq x y z
N MET A 1 -34.61 -21.68 -53.38
CA MET A 1 -34.04 -22.48 -52.27
C MET A 1 -35.16 -23.09 -51.44
N SER A 2 -35.12 -24.39 -51.14
CA SER A 2 -36.22 -25.08 -50.42
C SER A 2 -36.37 -24.55 -48.98
N LEU A 3 -37.58 -24.63 -48.43
CA LEU A 3 -37.89 -24.15 -47.07
C LEU A 3 -36.94 -24.76 -46.03
N ARG A 4 -36.58 -26.04 -46.19
CA ARG A 4 -35.61 -26.76 -45.35
C ARG A 4 -34.19 -26.19 -45.40
N LYS A 5 -33.74 -25.70 -46.56
CA LYS A 5 -32.42 -25.06 -46.70
C LYS A 5 -32.40 -23.66 -46.08
N LYS A 6 -33.53 -22.94 -46.15
CA LYS A 6 -33.68 -21.63 -45.49
C LYS A 6 -33.69 -21.75 -43.96
N THR A 7 -34.40 -22.73 -43.40
CA THR A 7 -34.39 -22.99 -41.95
C THR A 7 -33.03 -23.47 -41.46
N ALA A 8 -32.36 -24.37 -42.18
CA ALA A 8 -30.99 -24.81 -41.82
C ALA A 8 -29.98 -23.64 -41.82
N LEU A 9 -30.06 -22.75 -42.81
CA LEU A 9 -29.22 -21.56 -42.88
C LEU A 9 -29.51 -20.59 -41.73
N LEU A 10 -30.78 -20.39 -41.38
CA LEU A 10 -31.18 -19.53 -40.26
C LEU A 10 -30.60 -20.05 -38.93
N VAL A 11 -30.74 -21.35 -38.66
CA VAL A 11 -30.22 -21.97 -37.43
C VAL A 11 -28.70 -21.85 -37.36
N PHE A 12 -28.00 -22.08 -38.47
CA PHE A 12 -26.54 -21.96 -38.52
C PHE A 12 -26.06 -20.53 -38.24
N VAL A 13 -26.71 -19.53 -38.85
CA VAL A 13 -26.41 -18.12 -38.59
C VAL A 13 -26.68 -17.77 -37.13
N THR A 14 -27.81 -18.22 -36.55
CA THR A 14 -28.12 -17.95 -35.15
C THR A 14 -27.08 -18.55 -34.19
N VAL A 15 -26.62 -19.78 -34.43
CA VAL A 15 -25.60 -20.43 -33.59
C VAL A 15 -24.26 -19.70 -33.68
N LEU A 16 -23.84 -19.32 -34.89
CA LEU A 16 -22.62 -18.52 -35.08
C LEU A 16 -22.71 -17.16 -34.38
N THR A 17 -23.86 -16.49 -34.44
CA THR A 17 -24.03 -15.20 -33.75
C THR A 17 -24.02 -15.34 -32.23
N VAL A 18 -24.65 -16.37 -31.67
CA VAL A 18 -24.62 -16.63 -30.22
C VAL A 18 -23.19 -16.98 -29.76
N PHE A 19 -22.47 -17.79 -30.54
CA PHE A 19 -21.08 -18.11 -30.25
C PHE A 19 -20.18 -16.87 -30.28
N ALA A 20 -20.33 -16.01 -31.30
CA ALA A 20 -19.59 -14.76 -31.39
C ALA A 20 -19.90 -13.82 -30.20
N LEU A 21 -21.17 -13.68 -29.81
CA LEU A 21 -21.58 -12.88 -28.65
C LEU A 21 -21.06 -13.44 -27.31
N CYS A 22 -21.08 -14.77 -27.14
CA CYS A 22 -20.47 -15.42 -25.98
C CYS A 22 -18.96 -15.21 -25.93
N ASN A 23 -18.25 -15.28 -27.06
CA ASN A 23 -16.81 -15.00 -27.11
C ASN A 23 -16.51 -13.54 -26.80
N GLN A 24 -17.32 -12.61 -27.32
CA GLN A 24 -17.19 -11.17 -27.04
C GLN A 24 -17.37 -10.85 -25.55
N THR A 25 -18.34 -11.46 -24.89
CA THR A 25 -18.57 -11.28 -23.44
C THR A 25 -17.51 -11.96 -22.58
N TYR A 26 -16.93 -13.08 -23.03
CA TYR A 26 -15.83 -13.74 -22.35
C TYR A 26 -14.53 -12.92 -22.44
N ILE A 27 -14.22 -12.37 -23.62
CA ILE A 27 -13.10 -11.44 -23.83
C ILE A 27 -13.32 -10.16 -23.03
N ALA A 28 -14.54 -9.62 -22.99
CA ALA A 28 -14.86 -8.46 -22.16
C ALA A 28 -14.65 -8.73 -20.67
N LYS A 29 -15.04 -9.90 -20.13
CA LYS A 29 -14.75 -10.30 -18.74
C LYS A 29 -13.26 -10.50 -18.47
N LEU A 30 -12.48 -10.94 -19.45
CA LEU A 30 -11.02 -11.05 -19.35
C LEU A 30 -10.34 -9.66 -19.36
N LEU A 31 -10.92 -8.69 -20.08
CA LEU A 31 -10.44 -7.30 -20.14
C LEU A 31 -10.90 -6.43 -18.96
N ASP A 32 -12.08 -6.69 -18.39
CA ASP A 32 -12.67 -5.99 -17.24
C ASP A 32 -11.94 -6.30 -15.91
N LYS A 33 -11.05 -7.30 -15.91
CA LYS A 33 -10.12 -7.56 -14.81
C LYS A 33 -8.90 -6.61 -14.82
N SER A 34 -9.10 -5.38 -15.31
CA SER A 34 -8.14 -4.27 -15.23
C SER A 34 -8.73 -3.19 -14.33
N ILE A 35 -8.84 -3.51 -13.04
CA ILE A 35 -8.90 -2.46 -12.02
C ILE A 35 -7.55 -1.75 -12.08
N ALA A 36 -7.51 -0.42 -11.98
CA ALA A 36 -6.26 0.34 -11.86
C ALA A 36 -5.38 -0.32 -10.79
N VAL A 37 -4.36 -1.07 -11.23
CA VAL A 37 -3.60 -1.92 -10.33
C VAL A 37 -2.54 -1.03 -9.74
N LEU A 38 -2.80 -0.56 -8.53
CA LEU A 38 -1.83 0.19 -7.77
C LEU A 38 -1.19 -0.80 -6.79
N SER A 39 -0.02 -1.30 -7.15
CA SER A 39 0.77 -2.16 -6.28
C SER A 39 1.65 -1.31 -5.38
N GLY A 40 1.52 -1.48 -4.07
CA GLY A 40 2.32 -0.79 -3.09
C GLY A 40 2.61 -1.71 -1.92
N TYR A 41 3.21 -1.17 -0.86
CA TYR A 41 3.57 -1.97 0.29
C TYR A 41 2.35 -2.75 0.86
N GLY A 42 2.52 -4.05 1.07
CA GLY A 42 1.47 -4.95 1.56
C GLY A 42 0.65 -5.59 0.44
N SER A 43 0.75 -5.11 -0.81
CA SER A 43 0.22 -5.82 -1.97
C SER A 43 0.85 -7.20 -2.10
N THR A 44 0.07 -8.18 -2.54
CA THR A 44 0.57 -9.53 -2.82
C THR A 44 0.01 -10.06 -4.14
N GLY A 45 0.68 -11.07 -4.70
CA GLY A 45 0.18 -11.83 -5.85
C GLY A 45 1.05 -11.72 -7.11
N GLN A 46 0.47 -12.14 -8.23
CA GLN A 46 1.23 -12.31 -9.48
C GLN A 46 1.79 -10.98 -10.03
N GLU A 47 1.06 -9.88 -9.86
CA GLU A 47 1.53 -8.56 -10.29
C GLU A 47 2.82 -8.16 -9.54
N VAL A 48 2.85 -8.35 -8.22
CA VAL A 48 4.03 -8.08 -7.40
C VAL A 48 5.21 -8.94 -7.85
N ARG A 49 4.98 -10.21 -8.18
CA ARG A 49 6.03 -11.09 -8.76
C ARG A 49 6.57 -10.52 -10.06
N ASN A 50 5.71 -10.00 -10.93
CA ASN A 50 6.13 -9.41 -12.20
C ASN A 50 6.98 -8.14 -11.96
N ILE A 51 6.56 -7.27 -11.03
CA ILE A 51 7.32 -6.07 -10.63
C ILE A 51 8.69 -6.47 -10.08
N GLN A 52 8.74 -7.38 -9.10
CA GLN A 52 9.98 -7.87 -8.50
C GLN A 52 10.90 -8.50 -9.54
N SER A 53 10.38 -9.32 -10.45
CA SER A 53 11.17 -9.98 -11.50
C SER A 53 11.85 -8.95 -12.40
N ARG A 54 11.10 -7.92 -12.82
CA ARG A 54 11.61 -6.88 -13.70
C ARG A 54 12.64 -5.99 -13.02
N LEU A 55 12.36 -5.58 -11.78
CA LEU A 55 13.31 -4.81 -10.98
C LEU A 55 14.58 -5.61 -10.66
N LYS A 56 14.47 -6.93 -10.48
CA LYS A 56 15.61 -7.83 -10.28
C LYS A 56 16.47 -7.95 -11.53
N GLU A 57 15.83 -8.13 -12.69
CA GLU A 57 16.50 -8.15 -14.00
C GLU A 57 17.32 -6.87 -14.24
N TRP A 58 16.82 -5.72 -13.79
CA TRP A 58 17.48 -4.43 -13.94
C TRP A 58 18.40 -4.03 -12.78
N GLY A 59 18.58 -4.91 -11.80
CA GLY A 59 19.50 -4.69 -10.67
C GLY A 59 19.00 -3.74 -9.58
N TYR A 60 17.71 -3.35 -9.59
CA TYR A 60 17.10 -2.55 -8.51
C TYR A 60 16.65 -3.41 -7.32
N TYR A 61 16.27 -4.67 -7.56
CA TYR A 61 15.74 -5.57 -6.52
C TYR A 61 16.67 -6.76 -6.27
N GLN A 62 17.08 -6.95 -5.01
CA GLN A 62 18.00 -8.03 -4.60
C GLN A 62 17.32 -9.19 -3.86
N GLY A 63 16.04 -9.03 -3.51
CA GLY A 63 15.28 -10.05 -2.77
C GLY A 63 14.77 -11.19 -3.65
N GLU A 64 14.06 -12.13 -3.03
CA GLU A 64 13.35 -13.21 -3.73
C GLU A 64 12.10 -12.70 -4.43
N VAL A 65 11.75 -13.30 -5.57
CA VAL A 65 10.50 -13.01 -6.27
C VAL A 65 9.38 -13.80 -5.60
N ASP A 66 9.00 -13.37 -4.40
CA ASP A 66 8.04 -14.04 -3.52
C ASP A 66 6.60 -13.58 -3.73
N GLY A 67 6.39 -12.50 -4.50
CA GLY A 67 5.08 -11.92 -4.74
C GLY A 67 4.54 -11.14 -3.55
N VAL A 68 5.39 -10.71 -2.62
CA VAL A 68 5.05 -9.88 -1.47
C VAL A 68 5.72 -8.52 -1.63
N TYR A 69 4.91 -7.46 -1.62
CA TYR A 69 5.43 -6.11 -1.75
C TYR A 69 5.90 -5.63 -0.37
N GLY A 70 7.06 -6.14 0.04
CA GLY A 70 7.74 -5.78 1.29
C GLY A 70 8.75 -4.63 1.11
N TYR A 71 9.60 -4.45 2.11
CA TYR A 71 10.55 -3.33 2.21
C TYR A 71 11.56 -3.32 1.07
N LEU A 72 12.05 -4.49 0.69
CA LEU A 72 12.97 -4.62 -0.43
C LEU A 72 12.29 -4.23 -1.76
N THR A 73 11.03 -4.61 -1.97
CA THR A 73 10.27 -4.25 -3.18
C THR A 73 9.99 -2.75 -3.21
N TYR A 74 9.56 -2.19 -2.07
CA TYR A 74 9.34 -0.75 -1.90
C TYR A 74 10.60 0.07 -2.17
N SER A 75 11.74 -0.33 -1.59
CA SER A 75 13.02 0.33 -1.83
C SER A 75 13.41 0.27 -3.31
N ALA A 76 13.31 -0.91 -3.92
CA ALA A 76 13.64 -1.10 -5.34
C ALA A 76 12.76 -0.25 -6.26
N VAL A 77 11.46 -0.11 -5.96
CA VAL A 77 10.56 0.77 -6.72
C VAL A 77 10.94 2.23 -6.54
N ARG A 78 11.33 2.67 -5.34
CA ARG A 78 11.80 4.05 -5.14
C ARG A 78 13.09 4.35 -5.89
N ASP A 79 14.04 3.44 -5.86
CA ASP A 79 15.31 3.60 -6.58
C ASP A 79 15.06 3.66 -8.10
N PHE A 80 14.15 2.83 -8.59
CA PHE A 80 13.67 2.88 -9.97
C PHE A 80 13.00 4.23 -10.28
N GLN A 81 12.03 4.66 -9.48
CA GLN A 81 11.32 5.93 -9.67
C GLN A 81 12.29 7.11 -9.70
N ALA A 82 13.22 7.17 -8.74
CA ALA A 82 14.22 8.23 -8.65
C ALA A 82 15.10 8.29 -9.91
N LYS A 83 15.57 7.13 -10.38
CA LYS A 83 16.42 7.04 -11.58
C LYS A 83 15.68 7.35 -12.88
N HIS A 84 14.37 7.17 -12.90
CA HIS A 84 13.51 7.42 -14.06
C HIS A 84 12.74 8.74 -14.00
N GLY A 85 13.01 9.61 -13.02
CA GLY A 85 12.38 10.93 -12.89
C GLY A 85 10.89 10.89 -12.56
N LEU A 86 10.44 9.82 -11.90
CA LEU A 86 9.06 9.63 -11.46
C LEU A 86 8.87 10.15 -10.02
N THR A 87 7.61 10.25 -9.60
CA THR A 87 7.27 10.49 -8.19
C THR A 87 7.83 9.35 -7.32
N VAL A 88 8.72 9.67 -6.37
CA VAL A 88 9.44 8.68 -5.54
C VAL A 88 8.62 8.31 -4.29
N ASP A 89 7.44 7.75 -4.51
CA ASP A 89 6.49 7.36 -3.47
C ASP A 89 6.56 5.87 -3.10
N GLY A 90 7.32 5.08 -3.86
CA GLY A 90 7.47 3.64 -3.67
C GLY A 90 6.22 2.85 -4.05
N ILE A 91 5.34 3.43 -4.86
CA ILE A 91 4.10 2.83 -5.35
C ILE A 91 4.24 2.53 -6.84
N ALA A 92 4.01 1.28 -7.21
CA ALA A 92 3.84 0.87 -8.60
C ALA A 92 2.44 1.24 -9.10
N GLY A 93 2.20 2.54 -9.31
CA GLY A 93 1.03 3.06 -10.00
C GLY A 93 1.19 3.05 -11.53
N PRO A 94 0.21 3.58 -12.29
CA PRO A 94 0.19 3.49 -13.76
C PRO A 94 1.46 4.02 -14.43
N GLU A 95 2.02 5.16 -13.98
CA GLU A 95 3.25 5.73 -14.54
C GLU A 95 4.46 4.83 -14.25
N THR A 96 4.59 4.35 -13.02
CA THR A 96 5.64 3.40 -12.62
C THR A 96 5.52 2.09 -13.41
N LEU A 97 4.33 1.51 -13.51
CA LEU A 97 4.09 0.26 -14.25
C LEU A 97 4.38 0.42 -15.75
N ALA A 98 3.99 1.55 -16.35
CA ALA A 98 4.32 1.88 -17.73
C ALA A 98 5.84 1.94 -17.93
N ALA A 99 6.56 2.61 -17.03
CA ALA A 99 8.02 2.69 -17.08
C ALA A 99 8.70 1.33 -16.86
N ILE A 100 8.11 0.43 -16.06
CA ILE A 100 8.57 -0.96 -15.86
C ILE A 100 8.25 -1.85 -17.09
N GLY A 101 7.32 -1.40 -17.95
CA GLY A 101 6.85 -2.15 -19.11
C GLY A 101 5.83 -3.23 -18.74
N LEU A 102 5.07 -3.02 -17.67
CA LEU A 102 3.98 -3.89 -17.23
C LEU A 102 2.61 -3.28 -17.57
N PRO A 103 1.55 -4.11 -17.65
CA PRO A 103 0.20 -3.62 -17.85
C PRO A 103 -0.19 -2.61 -16.77
N THR A 104 -0.66 -1.42 -17.16
CA THR A 104 -1.02 -0.33 -16.24
C THR A 104 -2.44 -0.45 -15.67
N GLY A 105 -3.25 -1.36 -16.22
CA GLY A 105 -4.67 -1.48 -15.87
C GLY A 105 -5.50 -0.25 -16.23
N GLN A 106 -4.98 0.67 -17.05
CA GLN A 106 -5.63 1.93 -17.43
C GLN A 106 -5.71 2.02 -18.96
N PRO A 107 -6.87 2.37 -19.56
CA PRO A 107 -6.90 2.78 -20.95
C PRO A 107 -5.98 3.98 -21.15
N ALA A 108 -5.23 4.01 -22.26
CA ALA A 108 -4.30 5.10 -22.57
C ALA A 108 -5.08 6.43 -22.71
N GLY A 109 -5.11 7.22 -21.63
CA GLY A 109 -5.79 8.51 -21.58
C GLY A 109 -6.59 8.72 -20.30
N GLY A 110 -5.92 9.15 -19.24
CA GLY A 110 -6.58 9.47 -17.98
C GLY A 110 -5.59 9.89 -16.90
N GLY A 111 -5.04 11.10 -17.03
CA GLY A 111 -4.39 11.77 -15.92
C GLY A 111 -5.44 12.14 -14.85
N GLY A 112 -5.17 11.72 -13.62
CA GLY A 112 -5.96 12.03 -12.43
C GLY A 112 -5.30 11.31 -11.25
N GLY A 113 -4.51 11.94 -10.38
CA GLY A 113 -4.71 13.27 -9.81
C GLY A 113 -5.61 13.16 -8.57
N GLY A 114 -5.04 12.71 -7.45
CA GLY A 114 -5.47 13.04 -6.09
C GLY A 114 -6.84 12.54 -5.62
N THR A 115 -6.93 11.30 -5.13
CA THR A 115 -7.89 10.90 -4.05
C THR A 115 -7.56 9.52 -3.45
N SER A 116 -6.84 8.68 -4.20
CA SER A 116 -6.50 7.32 -3.79
C SER A 116 -5.32 7.22 -2.82
N GLY A 117 -4.45 8.23 -2.73
CA GLY A 117 -3.33 8.29 -1.77
C GLY A 117 -3.79 8.43 -0.33
N ASP A 118 -4.59 9.46 -0.04
CA ASP A 118 -5.13 9.72 1.31
C ASP A 118 -5.92 8.56 1.88
N SER A 119 -6.70 7.86 1.05
CA SER A 119 -7.48 6.69 1.50
C SER A 119 -6.59 5.48 1.84
N ARG A 120 -5.45 5.32 1.14
CA ARG A 120 -4.48 4.25 1.40
C ARG A 120 -3.62 4.54 2.62
N ASP A 121 -3.10 5.76 2.71
CA ASP A 121 -2.32 6.22 3.86
C ASP A 121 -3.16 6.22 5.13
N LEU A 122 -4.43 6.66 5.04
CA LEU A 122 -5.38 6.52 6.14
C LEU A 122 -5.55 5.07 6.56
N ASN A 123 -5.75 4.14 5.61
CA ASN A 123 -5.97 2.74 5.94
C ASN A 123 -4.71 2.11 6.57
N LEU A 124 -3.54 2.36 5.99
CA LEU A 124 -2.27 1.84 6.50
C LEU A 124 -1.95 2.40 7.89
N LEU A 125 -2.09 3.71 8.08
CA LEU A 125 -1.88 4.36 9.37
C LEU A 125 -2.89 3.85 10.41
N ALA A 126 -4.15 3.62 10.03
CA ALA A 126 -5.15 3.04 10.91
C ALA A 126 -4.82 1.60 11.32
N ARG A 127 -4.30 0.77 10.42
CA ARG A 127 -3.86 -0.60 10.74
C ARG A 127 -2.70 -0.60 11.71
N LEU A 128 -1.73 0.29 11.49
CA LEU A 128 -0.63 0.49 12.42
C LEU A 128 -1.14 0.86 13.81
N ILE A 129 -1.94 1.93 13.90
CA ILE A 129 -2.51 2.39 15.19
C ILE A 129 -3.33 1.30 15.86
N HIS A 130 -4.06 0.49 15.07
CA HIS A 130 -4.83 -0.62 15.59
C HIS A 130 -3.95 -1.69 16.24
N GLY A 131 -2.78 -1.99 15.68
CA GLY A 131 -1.84 -2.94 16.28
C GLY A 131 -1.08 -2.35 17.46
N GLU A 132 -0.54 -1.15 17.30
CA GLU A 132 0.40 -0.52 18.24
C GLU A 132 -0.27 0.11 19.48
N ALA A 133 -1.52 0.56 19.35
CA ALA A 133 -2.20 1.33 20.39
C ALA A 133 -3.59 0.78 20.76
N ARG A 134 -3.82 -0.52 20.50
CA ARG A 134 -5.09 -1.17 20.89
C ARG A 134 -5.28 -1.11 22.40
N GLY A 135 -6.41 -0.55 22.84
CA GLY A 135 -6.74 -0.44 24.26
C GLY A 135 -6.05 0.74 24.97
N GLU A 136 -5.25 1.54 24.27
CA GLU A 136 -4.77 2.82 24.79
C GLU A 136 -5.89 3.88 24.77
N PRO A 137 -5.79 4.91 25.63
CA PRO A 137 -6.67 6.09 25.53
C PRO A 137 -6.65 6.66 24.11
N TYR A 138 -7.76 7.26 23.67
CA TYR A 138 -7.88 7.79 22.31
C TYR A 138 -6.74 8.75 21.93
N VAL A 139 -6.32 9.61 22.86
CA VAL A 139 -5.16 10.51 22.68
C VAL A 139 -3.87 9.74 22.40
N GLY A 140 -3.67 8.56 23.00
CA GLY A 140 -2.53 7.69 22.76
C GLY A 140 -2.56 7.02 21.38
N GLN A 141 -3.76 6.72 20.86
CA GLN A 141 -3.91 6.22 19.48
C GLN A 141 -3.55 7.30 18.45
N VAL A 142 -4.02 8.54 18.66
CA VAL A 142 -3.62 9.69 17.82
C VAL A 142 -2.12 9.94 17.93
N ALA A 143 -1.54 9.82 19.12
CA ALA A 143 -0.12 10.01 19.38
C ALA A 143 0.77 9.08 18.54
N VAL A 144 0.43 7.79 18.43
CA VAL A 144 1.17 6.84 17.58
C VAL A 144 1.13 7.27 16.10
N GLY A 145 -0.05 7.68 15.62
CA GLY A 145 -0.20 8.22 14.27
C GLY A 145 0.65 9.47 14.03
N ALA A 146 0.66 10.39 15.00
CA ALA A 146 1.44 11.60 14.93
C ALA A 146 2.96 11.33 14.90
N VAL A 147 3.46 10.35 15.65
CA VAL A 147 4.88 9.94 15.58
C VAL A 147 5.28 9.51 14.17
N VAL A 148 4.43 8.77 13.46
CA VAL A 148 4.69 8.38 12.05
C VAL A 148 4.81 9.62 11.18
N LEU A 149 3.87 10.57 11.31
CA LEU A 149 3.88 11.80 10.52
C LEU A 149 5.07 12.71 10.86
N ASN A 150 5.51 12.71 12.12
CA ASN A 150 6.71 13.41 12.55
C ASN A 150 7.97 12.79 11.91
N ARG A 151 8.06 11.46 11.85
CA ARG A 151 9.12 10.77 11.11
C ARG A 151 9.09 11.12 9.63
N VAL A 152 7.92 11.12 8.97
CA VAL A 152 7.77 11.50 7.55
C VAL A 152 8.33 12.91 7.26
N ARG A 153 8.19 13.84 8.21
CA ARG A 153 8.70 15.22 8.11
C ARG A 153 10.18 15.35 8.47
N ASP A 154 10.76 14.36 9.13
CA ASP A 154 12.14 14.39 9.61
C ASP A 154 13.07 13.70 8.60
N SER A 155 14.06 14.46 8.11
CA SER A 155 15.04 13.99 7.11
C SER A 155 15.84 12.74 7.50
N ARG A 156 15.84 12.34 8.79
CA ARG A 156 16.48 11.10 9.26
C ARG A 156 15.70 9.84 8.91
N PHE A 157 14.43 9.98 8.50
CA PHE A 157 13.53 8.88 8.21
C PHE A 157 13.03 8.96 6.75
N PRO A 158 12.40 7.88 6.24
CA PRO A 158 11.71 7.92 4.96
C PRO A 158 10.63 9.00 4.92
N ASN A 159 10.44 9.62 3.76
CA ASN A 159 9.53 10.74 3.54
C ASN A 159 8.13 10.33 3.09
N THR A 160 7.71 9.09 3.36
CA THR A 160 6.34 8.59 3.10
C THR A 160 5.86 7.75 4.28
N ILE A 161 4.53 7.70 4.51
CA ILE A 161 3.93 6.94 5.61
C ILE A 161 4.30 5.46 5.50
N ALA A 162 4.18 4.86 4.31
CA ALA A 162 4.59 3.49 4.06
C ALA A 162 6.08 3.28 4.33
N GLY A 163 6.93 4.21 3.86
CA GLY A 163 8.36 4.13 4.10
C GLY A 163 8.71 4.08 5.58
N VAL A 164 8.06 4.90 6.40
CA VAL A 164 8.26 4.93 7.86
C VAL A 164 7.73 3.66 8.53
N ILE A 165 6.49 3.27 8.23
CA ILE A 165 5.83 2.12 8.86
C ILE A 165 6.60 0.84 8.62
N TYR A 166 7.18 0.71 7.44
CA TYR A 166 7.81 -0.53 7.03
C TYR A 166 9.33 -0.54 7.12
N GLN A 167 9.93 0.46 7.79
CA GLN A 167 11.34 0.35 8.13
C GLN A 167 11.58 -0.92 8.97
N PRO A 168 12.64 -1.70 8.68
CA PRO A 168 12.93 -2.92 9.42
C PRO A 168 12.99 -2.68 10.94
N GLY A 169 12.19 -3.43 11.70
CA GLY A 169 12.13 -3.34 13.17
C GLY A 169 11.56 -2.03 13.73
N ALA A 170 10.87 -1.22 12.92
CA ALA A 170 10.27 0.03 13.40
C ALA A 170 8.96 -0.19 14.17
N PHE A 171 8.21 -1.25 13.82
CA PHE A 171 6.91 -1.59 14.41
C PHE A 171 6.69 -3.10 14.35
N ASP A 172 6.55 -3.74 15.51
CA ASP A 172 6.42 -5.21 15.63
C ASP A 172 5.18 -5.74 14.87
N VAL A 173 4.12 -4.93 14.79
CA VAL A 173 2.87 -5.29 14.09
C VAL A 173 3.06 -5.54 12.59
N VAL A 174 4.14 -5.04 11.99
CA VAL A 174 4.52 -5.33 10.60
C VAL A 174 5.05 -6.75 10.49
N ASP A 175 6.00 -7.11 11.35
CA ASP A 175 6.69 -8.40 11.33
C ASP A 175 5.74 -9.54 11.72
N ASP A 176 4.83 -9.28 12.66
CA ASP A 176 3.78 -10.23 13.08
C ASP A 176 2.63 -10.37 12.06
N GLY A 177 2.64 -9.59 10.98
CA GLY A 177 1.59 -9.56 9.97
C GLY A 177 0.26 -8.95 10.43
N GLN A 178 0.19 -8.45 11.66
CA GLN A 178 -1.00 -7.77 12.21
C GLN A 178 -1.35 -6.51 11.43
N ILE A 179 -0.37 -5.89 10.76
CA ILE A 179 -0.55 -4.78 9.81
C ILE A 179 -1.50 -5.13 8.64
N ASN A 180 -1.78 -6.41 8.40
CA ASN A 180 -2.70 -6.86 7.36
C ASN A 180 -4.15 -7.02 7.85
N LEU A 181 -4.40 -6.90 9.16
CA LEU A 181 -5.72 -7.04 9.76
C LEU A 181 -6.58 -5.78 9.54
N GLU A 182 -7.89 -5.97 9.56
CA GLU A 182 -8.83 -4.85 9.44
C GLU A 182 -8.77 -3.94 10.69
N PRO A 183 -8.56 -2.62 10.54
CA PRO A 183 -8.50 -1.72 11.68
C PRO A 183 -9.91 -1.44 12.23
N ASN A 184 -10.02 -1.31 13.55
CA ASN A 184 -11.29 -0.89 14.16
C ASN A 184 -11.60 0.61 13.92
N ALA A 185 -12.85 0.99 14.17
CA ALA A 185 -13.34 2.35 13.92
C ALA A 185 -12.58 3.44 14.71
N THR A 186 -12.13 3.14 15.93
CA THR A 186 -11.33 4.09 16.74
C THR A 186 -9.95 4.34 16.14
N ALA A 187 -9.27 3.32 15.62
CA ALA A 187 -7.99 3.48 14.96
C ALA A 187 -8.11 4.26 13.63
N ILE A 188 -9.18 4.01 12.85
CA ILE A 188 -9.47 4.78 11.63
C ILE A 188 -9.70 6.26 11.97
N LYS A 189 -10.44 6.55 13.04
CA LYS A 189 -10.69 7.92 13.48
C LYS A 189 -9.40 8.59 13.95
N ALA A 190 -8.59 7.90 14.76
CA ALA A 190 -7.31 8.41 15.25
C ALA A 190 -6.31 8.69 14.12
N ALA A 191 -6.23 7.81 13.11
CA ALA A 191 -5.40 8.02 11.93
C ALA A 191 -5.83 9.28 11.15
N ARG A 192 -7.14 9.47 10.97
CA ARG A 192 -7.68 10.67 10.30
C ARG A 192 -7.36 11.94 11.08
N ASP A 193 -7.51 11.91 12.40
CA ASP A 193 -7.20 13.06 13.27
C ASP A 193 -5.71 13.43 13.22
N ALA A 194 -4.82 12.43 13.22
CA ALA A 194 -3.38 12.67 13.04
C ALA A 194 -3.08 13.26 11.65
N LEU A 195 -3.65 12.70 10.57
CA LEU A 195 -3.50 13.21 9.20
C LEU A 195 -4.00 14.65 9.04
N ASN A 196 -5.06 15.01 9.77
CA ASN A 196 -5.59 16.38 9.84
C ASN A 196 -4.72 17.33 10.69
N GLY A 197 -3.62 16.84 11.26
CA GLY A 197 -2.61 17.65 11.95
C GLY A 197 -2.69 17.64 13.47
N TRP A 198 -3.53 16.81 14.09
CA TRP A 198 -3.51 16.68 15.55
C TRP A 198 -2.30 15.86 16.01
N ASP A 199 -1.32 16.54 16.62
CA ASP A 199 -0.17 15.92 17.28
C ASP A 199 -0.18 16.18 18.81
N PRO A 200 -0.60 15.21 19.64
CA PRO A 200 -0.56 15.33 21.09
C PRO A 200 0.84 15.07 21.69
N THR A 201 1.84 14.74 20.87
CA THR A 201 3.19 14.33 21.32
C THR A 201 4.20 15.47 21.30
N TYR A 202 3.84 16.64 20.76
CA TYR A 202 4.75 17.78 20.61
C TYR A 202 5.98 17.46 19.74
N GLY A 203 5.79 16.75 18.62
CA GLY A 203 6.86 16.46 17.66
C GLY A 203 7.74 15.25 18.02
N CYS A 204 7.29 14.36 18.91
CA CYS A 204 8.05 13.15 19.23
C CYS A 204 8.20 12.25 17.99
N VAL A 205 9.36 11.62 17.85
CA VAL A 205 9.68 10.67 16.77
C VAL A 205 9.88 9.24 17.29
N TYR A 206 9.86 9.06 18.62
CA TYR A 206 9.96 7.75 19.27
C TYR A 206 8.86 7.59 20.33
N TYR A 207 8.42 6.36 20.53
CA TYR A 207 7.66 5.97 21.72
C TYR A 207 8.05 4.56 22.15
N TYR A 208 7.80 4.22 23.40
CA TYR A 208 7.99 2.87 23.91
C TYR A 208 7.15 2.62 25.16
N ASN A 209 6.80 1.36 25.40
CA ASN A 209 6.18 0.93 26.64
C ASN A 209 7.30 0.57 27.65
N PRO A 210 7.50 1.33 28.75
CA PRO A 210 8.56 1.06 29.72
C PRO A 210 8.37 -0.26 30.47
N ALA A 211 7.19 -0.88 30.41
CA ALA A 211 6.95 -2.19 31.01
C ALA A 211 7.48 -3.35 30.15
N THR A 212 7.69 -3.15 28.84
CA THR A 212 8.08 -4.21 27.90
C THR A 212 9.34 -3.89 27.11
N ALA A 213 9.77 -2.63 27.07
CA ALA A 213 10.92 -2.21 26.27
C ALA A 213 12.25 -2.74 26.81
N THR A 214 12.95 -3.51 25.97
CA THR A 214 14.24 -4.14 26.30
C THR A 214 15.46 -3.40 25.74
N SER A 215 15.27 -2.56 24.71
CA SER A 215 16.38 -1.85 24.03
C SER A 215 17.03 -0.80 24.92
N SER A 216 18.31 -0.97 25.30
CA SER A 216 19.03 0.02 26.12
C SER A 216 19.11 1.41 25.48
N TRP A 217 19.11 1.47 24.14
CA TRP A 217 19.15 2.73 23.41
C TRP A 217 17.87 3.56 23.62
N ILE A 218 16.69 2.95 23.70
CA ILE A 218 15.42 3.70 23.85
C ILE A 218 15.34 4.41 25.20
N TRP A 219 15.93 3.81 26.24
CA TRP A 219 16.02 4.38 27.58
C TRP A 219 16.93 5.60 27.66
N SER A 220 17.79 5.83 26.66
CA SER A 220 18.63 7.04 26.57
C SER A 220 17.91 8.24 25.94
N ARG A 221 16.72 8.04 25.35
CA ARG A 221 15.98 9.12 24.69
C ARG A 221 15.40 10.09 25.71
N ARG A 222 15.31 11.37 25.35
CA ARG A 222 14.69 12.38 26.20
C ARG A 222 13.18 12.18 26.18
N ILE A 223 12.62 11.71 27.29
CA ILE A 223 11.18 11.60 27.47
C ILE A 223 10.57 13.01 27.52
N VAL A 224 9.59 13.26 26.67
CA VAL A 224 8.83 14.52 26.63
C VAL A 224 7.56 14.39 27.46
N LEU A 225 6.84 13.28 27.31
CA LEU A 225 5.57 13.03 27.97
C LEU A 225 5.23 11.54 28.03
N LYS A 226 4.20 11.21 28.81
CA LYS A 226 3.60 9.87 28.88
C LYS A 226 2.11 9.96 28.57
N ILE A 227 1.63 9.12 27.65
CA ILE A 227 0.20 8.98 27.33
C ILE A 227 -0.14 7.49 27.43
N GLY A 228 -1.08 7.15 28.31
CA GLY A 228 -1.42 5.76 28.59
C GLY A 228 -0.19 4.97 29.07
N LYS A 229 0.14 3.89 28.38
CA LYS A 229 1.31 3.04 28.69
C LYS A 229 2.59 3.51 28.01
N HIS A 230 2.54 4.43 27.06
CA HIS A 230 3.70 4.82 26.26
C HIS A 230 4.40 6.08 26.78
N ASN A 231 5.72 6.01 26.88
CA ASN A 231 6.59 7.18 26.95
C ASN A 231 6.87 7.65 25.52
N PHE A 232 6.74 8.95 25.26
CA PHE A 232 7.02 9.59 23.98
C PHE A 232 8.29 10.44 24.10
N ALA A 233 9.16 10.36 23.09
CA ALA A 233 10.51 10.89 23.17
C ALA A 233 11.04 11.45 21.82
N THR A 234 12.08 12.27 21.93
CA THR A 234 12.84 12.89 20.82
C THR A 234 14.24 12.33 20.68
#